data_AF-A0A0E3QMK6-F1
#
_entry.id   AF-A0A0E3QMK6-F1
#
_cell.length_a   1.000
_cell.length_b   1.000
_cell.length_c   1.000
_cell.angle_alpha   90.00
_cell.angle_beta   90.00
_cell.angle_gamma   90.00
#
_symmetry.space_group_name_H-M   'P 1'
#
loop_
_entity.id
_entity.type
_entity.pdbx_description
1 polymer ?
#
loop_
_entity_poly.entity_id
_entity_poly.type
_entity_poly.pdbx_seq_one_letter_code
_entity_poly.pdbx_strand_id
1 'polypeptide(L)'
;MNPDIIETWAIKIAEVAAPDELDFAPLMTEAFISGGKERESLFSQKKECVLGGFGITEIMTVFPLILQSIANSSQLLTQILSPVSAIKDIQSILNEIKNKKETVSLNQSRTEALPEEFCAGLKTLLETFTDEICKSGLPKKESEVIAYRTLMRLLDNPSSSILFVNILSKPEKAKS
;
A
#
# COMPACT_ATOMS: atom_id res chain seq x y z
N MET A 1 -18.92 10.50 -1.15
CA MET A 1 -17.50 10.13 -0.94
C MET A 1 -17.06 10.92 0.28
N ASN A 2 -16.34 10.35 1.24
CA ASN A 2 -15.82 11.14 2.36
C ASN A 2 -14.41 11.62 1.95
N PRO A 3 -14.24 12.82 1.36
CA PRO A 3 -12.94 13.26 0.82
C PRO A 3 -11.83 13.21 1.89
N ASP A 4 -12.20 13.47 3.14
CA ASP A 4 -11.33 13.43 4.31
C ASP A 4 -10.66 12.06 4.52
N ILE A 5 -11.36 10.94 4.23
CA ILE A 5 -10.78 9.60 4.39
C ILE A 5 -9.73 9.28 3.33
N ILE A 6 -9.92 9.80 2.10
CA ILE A 6 -9.02 9.54 0.97
C ILE A 6 -7.72 10.30 1.19
N GLU A 7 -7.84 11.60 1.47
CA GLU A 7 -6.71 12.47 1.74
C GLU A 7 -5.92 11.99 2.97
N THR A 8 -6.61 11.72 4.08
CA THR A 8 -5.96 11.22 5.31
C THR A 8 -5.16 9.96 5.07
N TRP A 9 -5.71 8.98 4.35
CA TRP A 9 -5.01 7.72 4.10
C TRP A 9 -3.90 7.85 3.06
N ALA A 10 -4.09 8.70 2.06
CA ALA A 10 -3.04 9.00 1.09
C ALA A 10 -1.80 9.56 1.79
N ILE A 11 -1.99 10.57 2.64
CA ILE A 11 -0.92 11.20 3.44
C ILE A 11 -0.27 10.18 4.36
N LYS A 12 -1.05 9.43 5.15
CA LYS A 12 -0.52 8.45 6.12
C LYS A 12 0.35 7.38 5.48
N ILE A 13 -0.04 6.90 4.29
CA ILE A 13 0.69 5.87 3.55
C ILE A 13 1.95 6.48 2.93
N ALA A 14 1.84 7.64 2.26
CA ALA A 14 2.98 8.30 1.63
C ALA A 14 4.06 8.65 2.67
N GLU A 15 3.68 9.17 3.83
CA GLU A 15 4.59 9.52 4.92
C GLU A 15 5.55 8.38 5.30
N VAL A 16 5.09 7.12 5.22
CA VAL A 16 5.91 5.96 5.61
C VAL A 16 6.54 5.25 4.41
N ALA A 17 5.85 5.20 3.28
CA ALA A 17 6.19 4.31 2.17
C ALA A 17 6.73 5.05 0.93
N ALA A 18 6.43 6.34 0.79
CA ALA A 18 6.87 7.18 -0.32
C ALA A 18 6.98 8.66 0.12
N PRO A 19 7.88 8.99 1.06
CA PRO A 19 7.94 10.31 1.68
C PRO A 19 8.26 11.42 0.67
N ASP A 20 9.00 11.09 -0.40
CA ASP A 20 9.33 12.04 -1.47
C ASP A 20 8.11 12.44 -2.32
N GLU A 21 6.99 11.72 -2.19
CA GLU A 21 5.75 11.95 -2.93
C GLU A 21 4.60 12.42 -2.03
N LEU A 22 4.89 12.75 -0.77
CA LEU A 22 3.90 13.10 0.25
C LEU A 22 2.95 14.22 -0.21
N ASP A 23 3.50 15.29 -0.79
CA ASP A 23 2.75 16.46 -1.24
C ASP A 23 1.83 16.15 -2.43
N PHE A 24 2.14 15.10 -3.20
CA PHE A 24 1.38 14.69 -4.38
C PHE A 24 0.41 13.52 -4.09
N ALA A 25 0.56 12.85 -2.95
CA ALA A 25 -0.17 11.63 -2.63
C ALA A 25 -1.71 11.80 -2.68
N PRO A 26 -2.33 12.88 -2.16
CA PRO A 26 -3.77 13.09 -2.32
C PRO A 26 -4.19 13.17 -3.79
N LEU A 27 -3.49 13.98 -4.60
CA LEU A 27 -3.78 14.16 -6.03
C LEU A 27 -3.62 12.87 -6.83
N MET A 28 -2.56 12.12 -6.57
CA MET A 28 -2.34 10.81 -7.21
C MET A 28 -3.45 9.81 -6.83
N THR A 29 -3.91 9.84 -5.58
CA THR A 29 -5.01 9.00 -5.12
C THR A 29 -6.33 9.37 -5.79
N GLU A 30 -6.62 10.66 -5.93
CA GLU A 30 -7.80 11.14 -6.66
C GLU A 30 -7.77 10.72 -8.13
N ALA A 31 -6.64 10.90 -8.81
CA ALA A 31 -6.46 10.46 -10.20
C ALA A 31 -6.65 8.95 -10.35
N PHE A 32 -6.10 8.16 -9.42
CA PHE A 32 -6.25 6.71 -9.40
C PHE A 32 -7.71 6.27 -9.23
N ILE A 33 -8.43 6.90 -8.29
CA ILE A 33 -9.85 6.64 -8.01
C ILE A 33 -10.74 7.06 -9.17
N SER A 34 -10.37 8.14 -9.87
CA SER A 34 -11.11 8.65 -11.02
C SER A 34 -11.10 7.65 -12.19
N GLY A 35 -10.05 6.82 -12.27
CA GLY A 35 -9.92 5.76 -13.28
C GLY A 35 -9.59 6.30 -14.67
N GLY A 36 -9.63 5.43 -15.68
CA GLY A 36 -9.49 5.84 -17.07
C GLY A 36 -8.18 6.56 -17.36
N LYS A 37 -8.25 7.69 -18.08
CA LYS A 37 -7.06 8.42 -18.54
C LYS A 37 -6.27 9.03 -17.39
N GLU A 38 -6.96 9.46 -16.34
CA GLU A 38 -6.38 10.05 -15.14
C GLU A 38 -5.53 9.01 -14.41
N ARG A 39 -6.06 7.80 -14.23
CA ARG A 39 -5.31 6.67 -13.65
C ARG A 39 -4.17 6.20 -14.56
N GLU A 40 -4.42 6.07 -15.86
CA GLU A 40 -3.40 5.69 -16.85
C GLU A 40 -2.22 6.68 -16.87
N SER A 41 -2.50 7.98 -16.69
CA SER A 41 -1.47 9.02 -16.69
C SER A 41 -0.44 8.84 -15.57
N LEU A 42 -0.84 8.26 -14.42
CA LEU A 42 0.04 7.96 -13.30
C LEU A 42 1.12 6.92 -13.64
N PHE A 43 0.86 6.07 -14.64
CA PHE A 43 1.77 5.00 -15.04
C PHE A 43 2.46 5.27 -16.39
N SER A 44 2.01 6.30 -17.12
CA SER A 44 2.48 6.64 -18.46
C SER A 44 3.79 7.43 -18.50
N GLN A 45 4.23 7.98 -17.36
CA GLN A 45 5.49 8.75 -17.26
C GLN A 45 6.76 7.92 -17.58
N LYS A 46 6.64 6.60 -17.72
CA LYS A 46 7.75 5.70 -18.11
C LYS A 46 8.23 5.83 -19.57
N LYS A 47 7.67 6.71 -20.41
CA LYS A 47 7.89 6.65 -21.87
C LYS A 47 8.50 7.88 -22.55
N GLU A 48 8.70 9.00 -21.87
CA GLU A 48 9.23 10.21 -22.53
C GLU A 48 10.66 10.52 -22.09
N CYS A 49 11.60 9.70 -22.56
CA CYS A 49 12.99 10.11 -22.68
C CYS A 49 13.08 11.07 -23.88
N VAL A 50 12.87 12.36 -23.65
CA VAL A 50 13.08 13.38 -24.69
C VAL A 50 14.58 13.42 -25.01
N LEU A 51 14.97 12.88 -26.17
CA LEU A 51 16.34 12.96 -26.68
C LEU A 51 16.82 14.42 -26.69
N GLY A 52 17.77 14.76 -25.82
CA GLY A 52 18.43 16.08 -25.77
C GLY A 52 18.31 16.84 -24.44
N GLY A 53 17.53 16.36 -23.47
CA GLY A 53 17.46 16.96 -22.14
C GLY A 53 18.62 16.51 -21.24
N PHE A 54 19.49 17.44 -20.82
CA PHE A 54 20.47 17.16 -19.77
C PHE A 54 19.73 16.94 -18.43
N GLY A 55 19.71 15.68 -17.99
CA GLY A 55 19.57 15.28 -16.59
C GLY A 55 18.19 15.47 -15.97
N ILE A 56 17.31 14.49 -16.15
CA ILE A 56 16.37 14.11 -15.09
C ILE A 56 16.34 12.58 -15.11
N THR A 57 16.91 11.96 -14.09
CA THR A 57 16.66 10.56 -13.77
C THR A 57 15.16 10.33 -13.83
N GLU A 58 14.70 9.31 -14.57
CA GLU A 58 13.30 8.86 -14.53
C GLU A 58 12.87 8.77 -13.07
N ILE A 59 12.08 9.74 -12.60
CA ILE A 59 11.54 9.71 -11.25
C ILE A 59 10.44 8.66 -11.30
N MET A 60 10.82 7.42 -10.98
CA MET A 60 9.87 6.35 -10.84
C MET A 60 8.97 6.67 -9.66
N THR A 61 7.72 7.02 -9.94
CA THR A 61 6.75 7.29 -8.88
C THR A 61 6.37 6.00 -8.18
N VAL A 62 6.54 5.95 -6.86
CA VAL A 62 6.34 4.73 -6.05
C VAL A 62 4.89 4.66 -5.60
N PHE A 63 4.31 5.79 -5.24
CA PHE A 63 2.99 5.89 -4.64
C PHE A 63 1.85 5.36 -5.53
N PRO A 64 1.82 5.62 -6.85
CA PRO A 64 0.85 4.97 -7.73
C PRO A 64 0.92 3.44 -7.74
N LEU A 65 2.11 2.87 -7.55
CA LEU A 65 2.33 1.43 -7.47
C LEU A 65 1.80 0.86 -6.15
N ILE A 66 1.94 1.62 -5.06
CA ILE A 66 1.34 1.29 -3.76
C ILE A 66 -0.19 1.24 -3.90
N LEU A 67 -0.81 2.27 -4.50
CA LEU A 67 -2.25 2.31 -4.73
C LEU A 67 -2.73 1.11 -5.57
N GLN A 68 -1.99 0.78 -6.63
CA GLN A 68 -2.26 -0.38 -7.47
C GLN A 68 -2.18 -1.69 -6.69
N SER A 69 -1.16 -1.84 -5.85
CA SER A 69 -0.95 -3.03 -5.01
C SER A 69 -2.06 -3.19 -3.97
N ILE A 70 -2.54 -2.08 -3.38
CA ILE A 70 -3.70 -2.07 -2.49
C ILE A 70 -4.97 -2.52 -3.22
N ALA A 71 -5.22 -1.98 -4.42
CA ALA A 71 -6.39 -2.35 -5.20
C ALA A 71 -6.36 -3.84 -5.59
N ASN A 72 -5.22 -4.35 -6.06
CA ASN A 72 -5.03 -5.74 -6.46
C ASN A 72 -5.13 -6.71 -5.28
N SER A 73 -4.66 -6.30 -4.09
CA SER A 73 -4.70 -7.12 -2.87
C SER A 73 -5.94 -6.88 -2.01
N SER A 74 -6.94 -6.14 -2.52
CA SER A 74 -8.08 -5.66 -1.74
C SER A 74 -8.89 -6.77 -1.08
N GLN A 75 -9.09 -7.90 -1.76
CA GLN A 75 -9.81 -9.04 -1.18
C GLN A 75 -9.09 -9.58 0.06
N LEU A 76 -7.78 -9.83 -0.02
CA LEU A 76 -6.98 -10.29 1.12
C LEU A 76 -6.90 -9.23 2.23
N LEU A 77 -6.73 -7.96 1.85
CA LEU A 77 -6.72 -6.84 2.80
C LEU A 77 -8.03 -6.74 3.57
N THR A 78 -9.17 -6.84 2.90
CA THR A 78 -10.48 -6.76 3.58
C THR A 78 -10.71 -7.94 4.53
N GLN A 79 -10.23 -9.15 4.20
CA GLN A 79 -10.30 -10.31 5.10
C GLN A 79 -9.48 -10.07 6.38
N ILE A 80 -8.26 -9.54 6.24
CA ILE A 80 -7.34 -9.28 7.36
C ILE A 80 -7.78 -8.08 8.20
N LEU A 81 -8.32 -7.03 7.57
CA LEU A 81 -8.79 -5.81 8.25
C LEU A 81 -10.19 -5.95 8.85
N SER A 82 -10.91 -7.03 8.55
CA SER A 82 -12.27 -7.25 9.03
C SER A 82 -12.31 -7.54 10.53
N PRO A 83 -13.23 -6.90 11.30
CA PRO A 83 -13.38 -7.08 12.74
C PRO A 83 -13.77 -8.49 13.21
N VAL A 84 -14.01 -9.42 12.28
CA VAL A 84 -14.21 -10.85 12.57
C VAL A 84 -12.87 -11.58 12.80
N SER A 85 -11.75 -11.00 12.37
CA SER A 85 -10.41 -11.47 12.73
C SER A 85 -10.08 -11.07 14.17
N ALA A 86 -9.10 -11.73 14.82
CA ALA A 86 -8.67 -11.47 16.19
C ALA A 86 -7.94 -10.11 16.34
N ILE A 87 -8.54 -9.00 15.89
CA ILE A 87 -7.94 -7.65 15.74
C ILE A 87 -7.35 -7.12 17.04
N LYS A 88 -7.95 -7.45 18.20
CA LYS A 88 -7.43 -7.00 19.50
C LYS A 88 -6.04 -7.54 19.79
N ASP A 89 -5.78 -8.81 19.45
CA ASP A 89 -4.46 -9.42 19.66
C ASP A 89 -3.44 -8.85 18.67
N ILE A 90 -3.90 -8.57 17.44
CA ILE A 90 -3.10 -8.00 16.36
C ILE A 90 -2.59 -6.60 16.71
N GLN A 91 -3.43 -5.71 17.25
CA GLN A 91 -2.99 -4.36 17.66
C GLN A 91 -1.94 -4.41 18.78
N SER A 92 -2.07 -5.33 19.73
CA SER A 92 -1.07 -5.53 20.78
C SER A 92 0.29 -5.92 20.19
N ILE A 93 0.27 -6.85 19.23
CA ILE A 93 1.46 -7.34 18.54
C ILE A 93 2.08 -6.29 17.62
N LEU A 94 1.26 -5.51 16.91
CA LEU A 94 1.74 -4.38 16.10
C LEU A 94 2.41 -3.31 16.96
N ASN A 95 1.88 -3.04 18.16
CA ASN A 95 2.49 -2.13 19.11
C ASN A 95 3.84 -2.67 19.65
N GLU A 96 3.94 -3.98 19.91
CA GLU A 96 5.23 -4.62 20.23
C GLU A 96 6.25 -4.57 19.09
N ILE A 97 5.78 -4.72 17.84
CA ILE A 97 6.63 -4.61 16.64
C ILE A 97 7.12 -3.17 16.48
N LYS A 98 6.23 -2.17 16.64
CA LYS A 98 6.54 -0.74 16.55
C LYS A 98 7.55 -0.28 17.59
N ASN A 99 7.51 -0.86 18.79
CA ASN A 99 8.46 -0.56 19.88
C ASN A 99 9.85 -1.18 19.67
N LYS A 100 9.98 -2.22 18.85
CA LYS A 100 11.27 -2.81 18.46
C LYS A 100 11.64 -2.33 17.06
N LYS A 101 12.30 -1.16 16.98
CA LYS A 101 12.96 -0.63 15.77
C LYS A 101 14.09 -1.59 15.33
N GLU A 102 13.77 -2.71 14.68
CA GLU A 102 14.79 -3.54 14.04
C GLU A 102 14.20 -4.37 12.89
N THR A 103 14.66 -4.02 11.69
CA THR A 103 14.85 -4.81 10.48
C THR A 103 14.04 -6.10 10.28
N VAL A 104 13.18 -6.04 9.26
CA VAL A 104 12.98 -7.04 8.19
C VAL A 104 13.42 -8.46 8.56
N SER A 105 12.60 -9.13 9.36
CA SER A 105 12.34 -10.56 9.26
C SER A 105 11.16 -10.87 10.16
N LEU A 106 10.09 -11.42 9.58
CA LEU A 106 9.07 -12.20 10.31
C LEU A 106 9.73 -13.50 10.82
N ASN A 107 10.77 -13.40 11.64
CA ASN A 107 11.43 -14.56 12.22
C ASN A 107 10.54 -15.19 13.29
N GLN A 108 10.62 -16.51 13.32
CA GLN A 108 9.71 -17.52 13.87
C GLN A 108 9.30 -17.37 15.34
N SER A 109 9.91 -16.46 16.10
CA SER A 109 9.69 -16.30 17.55
C SER A 109 8.55 -15.35 17.94
N ARG A 110 7.87 -14.73 16.96
CA ARG A 110 6.81 -13.71 17.17
C ARG A 110 5.41 -14.17 16.73
N THR A 111 5.34 -15.39 16.21
CA THR A 111 4.15 -16.01 15.63
C THR A 111 3.34 -16.80 16.66
N GLU A 112 3.89 -17.01 17.86
CA GLU A 112 3.32 -17.88 18.89
C GLU A 112 2.07 -17.32 19.59
N ALA A 113 1.81 -16.01 19.47
CA ALA A 113 0.64 -15.35 20.08
C ALA A 113 -0.52 -15.10 19.09
N LEU A 114 -0.32 -15.36 17.79
CA LEU A 114 -1.36 -15.21 16.78
C LEU A 114 -1.86 -16.58 16.33
N PRO A 115 -3.14 -16.71 15.96
CA PRO A 115 -3.61 -17.88 15.24
C PRO A 115 -2.73 -18.12 14.00
N GLU A 116 -2.24 -19.35 13.82
CA GLU A 116 -1.32 -19.71 12.74
C GLU A 116 -1.89 -19.32 11.36
N GLU A 117 -3.20 -19.47 11.20
CA GLU A 117 -3.97 -19.07 10.01
C GLU A 117 -3.85 -17.57 9.70
N PHE A 118 -3.82 -16.72 10.72
CA PHE A 118 -3.68 -15.28 10.56
C PHE A 118 -2.24 -14.91 10.17
N CYS A 119 -1.25 -15.55 10.78
CA CYS A 119 0.15 -15.35 10.41
C CYS A 119 0.46 -15.83 8.99
N ALA A 120 -0.13 -16.95 8.58
CA ALA A 120 -0.07 -17.41 7.20
C ALA A 120 -0.71 -16.38 6.26
N GLY A 121 -1.90 -15.86 6.60
CA GLY A 121 -2.57 -14.81 5.83
C GLY A 121 -1.74 -13.53 5.67
N LEU A 122 -1.12 -13.05 6.75
CA LEU A 122 -0.24 -11.87 6.69
C LEU A 122 1.02 -12.09 5.84
N LYS A 123 1.64 -13.28 5.92
CA LYS A 123 2.80 -13.62 5.08
C LYS A 123 2.41 -13.64 3.61
N THR A 124 1.33 -14.34 3.27
CA THR A 124 0.79 -14.37 1.90
C THR A 124 0.46 -12.97 1.39
N LEU A 125 -0.12 -12.11 2.23
CA LEU A 125 -0.42 -10.73 1.87
C LEU A 125 0.86 -9.92 1.62
N LEU A 126 1.87 -10.03 2.49
CA LEU A 126 3.14 -9.33 2.33
C LEU A 126 3.87 -9.79 1.05
N GLU A 127 3.90 -11.09 0.78
CA GLU A 127 4.48 -11.67 -0.44
C GLU A 127 3.75 -11.17 -1.69
N THR A 128 2.41 -11.26 -1.70
CA THR A 128 1.58 -10.78 -2.82
C THR A 128 1.81 -9.29 -3.08
N PHE A 129 1.79 -8.47 -2.02
CA PHE A 129 1.98 -7.02 -2.13
C PHE A 129 3.39 -6.66 -2.61
N THR A 130 4.41 -7.39 -2.14
CA THR A 130 5.80 -7.23 -2.57
C THR A 130 5.95 -7.57 -4.06
N ASP A 131 5.35 -8.67 -4.50
CA ASP A 131 5.39 -9.11 -5.90
C ASP A 131 4.71 -8.11 -6.84
N GLU A 132 3.59 -7.52 -6.42
CA GLU A 132 2.91 -6.46 -7.19
C GLU A 132 3.78 -5.21 -7.37
N ILE A 133 4.49 -4.78 -6.33
CA ILE A 133 5.45 -3.67 -6.43
C ILE A 133 6.66 -4.07 -7.29
N CYS A 134 7.19 -5.29 -7.14
CA CYS A 134 8.34 -5.78 -7.92
C CYS A 134 8.04 -5.82 -9.43
N LYS A 135 6.84 -6.26 -9.84
CA LYS A 135 6.39 -6.25 -11.25
C LYS A 135 6.49 -4.86 -11.88
N SER A 136 6.49 -3.82 -11.06
CA SER A 136 6.56 -2.44 -11.52
C SER A 136 7.99 -1.94 -11.75
N GLY A 137 9.02 -2.71 -11.39
CA GLY A 137 10.44 -2.43 -11.66
C GLY A 137 11.29 -2.09 -10.43
N LEU A 138 10.71 -2.07 -9.23
CA LEU A 138 11.44 -1.82 -7.98
C LEU A 138 12.25 -3.05 -7.54
N PRO A 139 13.47 -2.87 -7.02
CA PRO A 139 14.25 -3.94 -6.41
C PRO A 139 13.48 -4.64 -5.28
N LYS A 140 13.58 -5.97 -5.20
CA LYS A 140 12.84 -6.78 -4.21
C LYS A 140 12.94 -6.26 -2.78
N LYS A 141 14.14 -5.90 -2.34
CA LYS A 141 14.39 -5.38 -0.98
C LYS A 141 13.65 -4.06 -0.70
N GLU A 142 13.56 -3.19 -1.71
CA GLU A 142 12.84 -1.92 -1.58
C GLU A 142 11.32 -2.17 -1.57
N SER A 143 10.84 -3.03 -2.47
CA SER A 143 9.45 -3.48 -2.52
C SER A 143 8.98 -4.08 -1.19
N GLU A 144 9.78 -4.94 -0.55
CA GLU A 144 9.47 -5.53 0.75
C GLU A 144 9.31 -4.46 1.85
N VAL A 145 10.20 -3.46 1.87
CA VAL A 145 10.14 -2.38 2.86
C VAL A 145 8.89 -1.52 2.65
N ILE A 146 8.58 -1.17 1.40
CA ILE A 146 7.39 -0.40 1.03
C ILE A 146 6.13 -1.18 1.40
N ALA A 147 6.03 -2.44 0.99
CA ALA A 147 4.91 -3.33 1.30
C ALA A 147 4.70 -3.44 2.81
N TYR A 148 5.76 -3.73 3.56
CA TYR A 148 5.70 -3.83 5.01
C TYR A 148 5.19 -2.54 5.66
N ARG A 149 5.74 -1.38 5.30
CA ARG A 149 5.34 -0.10 5.90
C ARG A 149 3.88 0.26 5.58
N THR A 150 3.45 0.03 4.34
CA THR A 150 2.06 0.26 3.95
C THR A 150 1.11 -0.65 4.70
N LEU A 151 1.42 -1.95 4.81
CA LEU A 151 0.60 -2.91 5.54
C LEU A 151 0.49 -2.57 7.02
N MET A 152 1.61 -2.25 7.67
CA MET A 152 1.62 -1.81 9.07
C MET A 152 0.76 -0.57 9.27
N ARG A 153 0.84 0.40 8.35
CA ARG A 153 0.03 1.61 8.43
C ARG A 153 -1.46 1.33 8.27
N LEU A 154 -1.86 0.42 7.37
CA LEU A 154 -3.26 0.00 7.23
C LEU A 154 -3.76 -0.73 8.48
N LEU A 155 -2.90 -1.51 9.14
CA LEU A 155 -3.27 -2.24 10.34
C LEU A 155 -3.37 -1.34 11.60
N ASP A 156 -2.76 -0.16 11.61
CA ASP A 156 -2.88 0.80 12.72
C ASP A 156 -4.33 1.25 12.98
N ASN A 157 -5.18 1.32 11.93
CA ASN A 157 -6.60 1.66 12.07
C ASN A 157 -7.48 0.87 11.09
N PRO A 158 -7.76 -0.42 11.39
CA PRO A 158 -8.38 -1.34 10.43
C PRO A 158 -9.76 -0.88 9.93
N SER A 159 -10.57 -0.31 10.82
CA SER A 159 -11.94 0.13 10.51
C SER A 159 -11.99 1.29 9.52
N SER A 160 -11.00 2.19 9.53
CA SER A 160 -10.92 3.26 8.51
C SER A 160 -10.12 2.83 7.28
N SER A 161 -9.11 1.97 7.45
CA SER A 161 -8.36 1.37 6.34
C SER A 161 -9.24 0.57 5.39
N ILE A 162 -10.17 -0.22 5.93
CA ILE A 162 -11.07 -1.03 5.09
C ILE A 162 -11.92 -0.16 4.18
N LEU A 163 -12.35 1.03 4.64
CA LEU A 163 -13.08 1.99 3.82
C LEU A 163 -12.22 2.53 2.69
N PHE A 164 -10.95 2.84 2.97
CA PHE A 164 -9.99 3.29 1.96
C PHE A 164 -9.71 2.20 0.92
N VAL A 165 -9.42 0.97 1.35
CA VAL A 165 -9.22 -0.19 0.46
C VAL A 165 -10.44 -0.42 -0.43
N ASN A 166 -11.65 -0.35 0.14
CA ASN A 166 -12.90 -0.48 -0.60
C ASN A 166 -13.16 0.66 -1.59
N ILE A 167 -12.57 1.83 -1.40
CA ILE A 167 -12.66 2.93 -2.37
C ILE A 167 -11.73 2.65 -3.55
N LEU A 168 -10.49 2.20 -3.29
CA LEU A 168 -9.50 1.90 -4.32
C LEU A 168 -9.81 0.66 -5.16
N SER A 169 -10.52 -0.31 -4.57
CA SER A 169 -10.87 -1.57 -5.25
C SER A 169 -12.08 -1.46 -6.16
N LYS A 170 -12.76 -0.31 -6.19
CA LYS A 170 -13.93 -0.14 -7.07
C LYS A 170 -13.50 -0.30 -8.52
N PRO A 171 -14.27 -1.04 -9.33
CA PRO A 171 -14.02 -1.12 -10.76
C PRO A 171 -14.08 0.29 -11.35
N GLU A 172 -13.27 0.54 -12.37
CA GLU A 172 -13.28 1.81 -13.09
C GLU A 172 -14.72 2.16 -13.48
N LYS A 173 -15.12 3.41 -13.23
CA LYS A 173 -16.42 3.87 -13.71
C LYS A 173 -16.37 3.84 -15.24
N ALA A 174 -17.05 2.87 -15.85
CA ALA A 174 -17.25 2.83 -17.28
C ALA A 174 -17.84 4.19 -17.70
N LYS A 175 -17.13 4.91 -18.57
CA LYS A 175 -17.64 6.14 -19.18
C LYS A 175 -18.93 5.79 -19.94
N SER A 176 -20.06 6.32 -19.48
CA SER A 176 -21.27 6.47 -20.30
C SER A 176 -21.09 7.61 -21.28
#